data_AF-A0A962N2W9-F1
#
_entry.id   AF-A0A962N2W9-F1
#
_cell.length_a   1.000
_cell.length_b   1.000
_cell.length_c   1.000
_cell.angle_alpha   90.00
_cell.angle_beta   90.00
_cell.angle_gamma   90.00
#
_symmetry.space_group_name_H-M   'P 1'
#
loop_
_entity.id
_entity.type
_entity.pdbx_description
1 polymer ?
#
loop_
_entity_poly.entity_id
_entity_poly.type
_entity_poly.pdbx_seq_one_letter_code
_entity_poly.pdbx_strand_id
1 'polypeptide(L)'
;VGLFGTVWGIYHALVAIGVSGQASIDKVAGPVGEALIMTALGLFAAVPAVLGYNWLIGRNKSCLEGVRNFTSDVHAYLVSGSRVAQPAVGTPSPAIKK
;
A
#
# COMPACT_ATOMS: atom_id res chain seq x y z
N VAL A 1 -2.27 10.06 11.79
CA VAL A 1 -1.41 11.26 11.82
C VAL A 1 -2.14 12.49 11.30
N GLY A 2 -2.61 12.52 10.04
CA GLY A 2 -3.34 13.68 9.49
C GLY A 2 -4.56 14.11 10.33
N LEU A 3 -5.45 13.17 10.68
CA LEU A 3 -6.61 13.42 11.54
C LEU A 3 -6.24 13.85 12.97
N PHE A 4 -5.10 13.40 13.50
CA PHE A 4 -4.64 13.88 14.79
C PHE A 4 -4.20 15.34 14.72
N GLY A 5 -3.50 15.73 13.65
CA GLY A 5 -3.09 17.12 13.42
C GLY A 5 -4.29 18.06 13.25
N THR A 6 -5.37 17.61 12.62
CA THR A 6 -6.61 18.41 12.51
C THR A 6 -7.28 18.61 13.86
N VAL A 7 -7.38 17.55 14.67
CA VAL A 7 -7.98 17.61 16.00
C VAL A 7 -7.18 18.55 16.91
N TRP A 8 -5.85 18.45 16.89
CA TRP A 8 -4.99 19.31 17.68
C TRP A 8 -5.06 20.79 17.25
N GLY A 9 -5.03 21.08 15.94
CA GLY A 9 -5.13 22.44 15.41
C GLY A 9 -6.46 23.11 15.75
N ILE A 10 -7.57 22.39 15.57
CA ILE A 10 -8.90 22.90 15.92
C ILE A 10 -9.05 23.07 17.43
N TYR A 11 -8.53 22.13 18.24
CA TYR A 11 -8.52 22.27 19.69
C TYR A 11 -7.80 23.55 20.14
N HIS A 12 -6.60 23.80 19.61
CA HIS A 12 -5.82 24.98 19.98
C HIS A 12 -6.52 26.29 19.58
N ALA A 13 -7.15 26.30 18.41
CA ALA A 13 -7.96 27.42 17.94
C ALA A 13 -9.18 27.70 18.83
N LEU A 14 -9.91 26.65 19.22
CA LEU A 14 -11.08 26.78 20.09
C LEU A 14 -10.70 27.26 21.50
N VAL A 15 -9.56 26.80 22.04
CA VAL A 15 -9.03 27.30 23.32
C VAL A 15 -8.68 28.79 23.23
N ALA A 16 -8.00 29.21 22.17
CA ALA A 16 -7.65 30.62 21.95
C ALA A 16 -8.89 31.52 21.80
N ILE A 17 -9.93 31.04 21.10
CA ILE A 17 -11.21 31.74 20.98
C ILE A 17 -11.91 31.83 22.35
N GLY A 18 -11.95 30.72 23.09
CA GLY A 18 -12.54 30.65 24.43
C GLY A 18 -11.92 31.62 25.44
N VAL A 19 -10.60 31.83 25.37
CA VAL A 19 -9.90 32.84 26.18
C VAL A 19 -10.20 34.27 25.73
N SER A 20 -10.36 34.49 24.43
CA SER A 20 -10.64 35.84 23.88
C SER A 20 -12.10 36.31 24.02
N GLY A 21 -13.04 35.40 24.35
CA GLY A 21 -14.45 35.72 24.61
C GLY A 21 -15.28 36.17 23.39
N GLN A 22 -14.67 36.41 22.22
CA GLN A 22 -15.36 36.74 20.98
C GLN A 22 -15.19 35.63 19.94
N ALA A 23 -16.29 34.94 19.65
CA ALA A 23 -16.38 34.00 18.53
C ALA A 23 -16.84 34.76 17.28
N SER A 24 -15.92 35.11 16.39
CA SER A 24 -16.23 35.57 15.03
C SER A 24 -15.84 34.52 13.99
N ILE A 25 -16.55 34.49 12.86
CA ILE A 25 -16.26 33.56 11.75
C ILE A 25 -14.85 33.78 11.20
N ASP A 26 -14.36 35.02 11.17
CA ASP A 26 -13.00 35.35 10.73
C ASP A 26 -11.93 34.70 11.61
N LYS A 27 -12.20 34.55 12.92
CA LYS A 27 -11.31 33.87 13.87
C LYS A 27 -11.28 32.35 13.70
N VAL A 28 -12.32 31.74 13.11
CA VAL A 28 -12.42 30.28 12.92
C VAL A 28 -11.94 29.86 11.52
N ALA A 29 -12.05 30.74 10.51
CA ALA A 29 -11.73 30.42 9.13
C ALA A 29 -10.25 30.01 8.90
N GLY A 30 -9.30 30.68 9.56
CA GLY A 30 -7.87 30.37 9.43
C GLY A 30 -7.50 28.95 9.89
N PRO A 31 -7.76 28.59 11.17
CA PRO A 31 -7.43 27.27 11.69
C PRO A 31 -8.12 26.09 10.99
N VAL A 32 -9.32 26.32 10.44
CA VAL A 32 -10.02 25.30 9.64
C VAL A 32 -9.30 25.03 8.32
N GLY A 33 -8.74 26.07 7.68
CA GLY A 33 -7.91 25.91 6.48
C GLY A 33 -6.63 25.10 6.74
N GLU A 34 -5.94 25.36 7.86
CA GLU A 34 -4.75 24.61 8.25
C GLU A 34 -5.06 23.13 8.53
N ALA A 35 -6.20 22.85 9.16
CA ALA A 35 -6.66 21.47 9.38
C ALA A 35 -6.90 20.71 8.05
N LEU A 36 -7.46 21.35 7.03
CA LEU A 36 -7.67 20.71 5.73
C LEU A 36 -6.36 20.31 5.04
N ILE A 37 -5.34 21.16 5.12
CA ILE A 37 -4.00 20.87 4.57
C ILE A 37 -3.39 19.64 5.26
N MET A 38 -3.57 19.51 6.58
CA MET A 38 -3.02 18.39 7.33
C MET A 38 -3.68 17.05 6.97
N THR A 39 -4.96 17.07 6.58
CA THR A 39 -5.64 15.90 6.02
C THR A 39 -5.09 15.55 4.64
N ALA A 40 -4.91 16.55 3.77
CA ALA A 40 -4.36 16.34 2.44
C ALA A 40 -2.94 15.73 2.50
N LEU A 41 -2.08 16.22 3.40
CA LEU A 41 -0.75 15.65 3.63
C LEU A 41 -0.81 14.22 4.18
N GLY A 42 -1.75 13.94 5.09
CA GLY A 42 -1.97 12.59 5.61
C GLY A 42 -2.35 11.60 4.52
N LEU A 43 -3.21 12.01 3.58
CA LEU A 43 -3.63 11.22 2.43
C LEU A 43 -2.50 11.04 1.41
N PHE A 44 -1.75 12.12 1.15
CA PHE A 44 -0.60 12.11 0.25
C PHE A 44 0.48 11.13 0.72
N ALA A 45 0.73 11.01 2.03
CA ALA A 45 1.66 10.04 2.57
C ALA A 45 1.07 8.61 2.61
N ALA A 46 -0.24 8.45 2.87
CA ALA A 46 -0.86 7.15 3.05
C ALA A 46 -1.01 6.35 1.75
N VAL A 47 -1.42 6.98 0.65
CA VAL A 47 -1.72 6.26 -0.60
C VAL A 47 -0.48 5.58 -1.19
N PRO A 48 0.68 6.27 -1.34
CA PRO A 48 1.88 5.63 -1.86
C PRO A 48 2.40 4.51 -0.95
N ALA A 49 2.28 4.67 0.37
CA ALA A 49 2.71 3.66 1.34
C ALA A 49 1.93 2.36 1.18
N VAL A 50 0.60 2.44 1.02
CA VAL A 50 -0.25 1.26 0.84
C VAL A 50 0.00 0.58 -0.51
N LEU A 51 0.19 1.36 -1.57
CA LEU A 51 0.54 0.81 -2.89
C LEU A 51 1.89 0.07 -2.86
N GLY A 52 2.90 0.66 -2.23
CA GLY A 52 4.22 0.03 -2.07
C GLY A 52 4.16 -1.27 -1.26
N TYR A 53 3.40 -1.27 -0.17
CA TYR A 53 3.18 -2.46 0.65
C TYR A 53 2.51 -3.59 -0.15
N ASN A 54 1.45 -3.28 -0.89
CA ASN A 54 0.74 -4.28 -1.69
C ASN A 54 1.64 -4.86 -2.81
N TRP A 55 2.43 -4.00 -3.46
CA TRP A 55 3.41 -4.44 -4.46
C TRP A 55 4.46 -5.38 -3.87
N LEU A 56 4.99 -5.06 -2.69
CA LEU A 56 6.01 -5.87 -2.04
C LEU A 56 5.47 -7.23 -1.58
N ILE A 57 4.22 -7.29 -1.10
CA ILE A 57 3.53 -8.56 -0.81
C ILE A 57 3.43 -9.43 -2.06
N GLY A 58 3.05 -8.84 -3.20
CA GLY A 58 2.99 -9.56 -4.47
C GLY A 58 4.33 -10.21 -4.80
N ARG A 59 5.43 -9.46 -4.69
CA ARG A 59 6.79 -9.99 -4.91
C ARG A 59 7.17 -11.08 -3.92
N ASN A 60 6.78 -10.95 -2.65
CA ASN A 60 7.07 -11.95 -1.63
C ASN A 60 6.37 -13.29 -1.94
N LYS A 61 5.12 -13.24 -2.42
CA LYS A 61 4.39 -14.44 -2.85
C LYS A 61 5.11 -15.15 -4.00
N SER A 62 5.54 -14.41 -5.03
CA SER A 62 6.29 -14.99 -6.16
C SER A 62 7.63 -15.61 -5.73
N CYS A 63 8.33 -14.98 -4.78
CA CYS A 63 9.56 -15.56 -4.21
C CYS A 63 9.28 -16.88 -3.49
N LEU A 64 8.23 -16.91 -2.66
CA LEU A 64 7.81 -18.11 -1.93
C LEU A 64 7.37 -19.24 -2.87
N GLU A 65 6.68 -18.91 -3.97
CA GLU A 65 6.34 -19.86 -5.02
C GLU A 65 7.59 -20.49 -5.65
N GLY A 66 8.64 -19.70 -5.91
CA GLY A 66 9.92 -20.23 -6.38
C GLY A 66 10.54 -21.25 -5.41
N VAL A 67 10.54 -20.94 -4.12
CA VAL A 67 11.05 -21.85 -3.08
C VAL A 67 10.21 -23.13 -2.98
N ARG A 68 8.88 -23.01 -3.08
CA ARG A 68 7.95 -24.15 -3.10
C ARG A 68 8.18 -25.06 -4.30
N ASN A 69 8.36 -24.49 -5.48
CA ASN A 69 8.64 -25.26 -6.69
C ASN A 69 9.97 -26.01 -6.57
N PHE A 70 11.03 -25.33 -6.12
CA PHE A 70 12.33 -25.98 -5.87
C PHE A 70 12.21 -27.15 -4.87
N THR A 71 11.45 -26.96 -3.79
CA THR A 71 11.23 -28.02 -2.79
C THR A 71 10.50 -29.21 -3.41
N SER A 72 9.50 -28.96 -4.25
CA SER A 72 8.77 -30.01 -4.97
C SER A 72 9.67 -30.79 -5.93
N ASP A 73 10.55 -30.09 -6.65
CA ASP A 73 11.48 -30.71 -7.60
C ASP A 73 12.51 -31.59 -6.88
N VAL A 74 13.05 -31.11 -5.75
CA VAL A 74 13.97 -31.88 -4.90
C VAL A 74 13.27 -33.09 -4.31
N HIS A 75 12.06 -32.92 -3.76
CA HIS A 75 11.28 -34.03 -3.21
C HIS A 75 10.97 -35.09 -4.28
N ALA A 76 10.55 -34.66 -5.47
CA ALA A 76 10.29 -35.56 -6.58
C ALA A 76 11.56 -36.29 -7.04
N TYR A 77 12.70 -35.60 -7.10
CA TYR A 77 13.99 -36.23 -7.45
C TYR A 77 14.41 -37.28 -6.42
N LEU A 78 14.28 -36.98 -5.12
CA LEU A 78 14.64 -37.90 -4.05
C LEU A 78 13.75 -39.14 -3.99
N VAL A 79 12.45 -39.00 -4.26
CA VAL A 79 11.49 -40.10 -4.23
C VAL A 79 11.52 -40.94 -5.51
N SER A 80 11.67 -40.30 -6.68
CA SER A 80 11.61 -40.99 -7.98
C SER A 80 12.96 -41.40 -8.56
N GLY A 81 14.08 -40.95 -7.98
CA GLY A 81 15.44 -41.31 -8.39
C GLY A 81 15.85 -40.82 -9.80
N SER A 82 15.01 -40.02 -10.47
CA SER A 82 15.23 -39.54 -11.83
C SER A 82 14.88 -38.05 -11.94
N ARG A 83 15.62 -37.29 -12.78
CA ARG A 83 15.34 -35.87 -13.00
C ARG A 83 13.94 -35.73 -13.57
N VAL A 84 13.04 -35.06 -12.86
CA VAL A 84 11.72 -34.70 -13.39
C VAL A 84 11.95 -33.83 -14.62
N ALA A 85 11.60 -34.34 -15.80
CA ALA A 85 11.72 -33.61 -17.04
C ALA A 85 10.76 -32.42 -17.01
N GLN A 86 11.29 -31.22 -17.21
CA GLN A 86 10.51 -29.99 -17.31
C GLN A 86 9.50 -30.15 -18.46
N PRO A 87 8.18 -29.88 -18.24
CA PRO A 87 7.23 -29.93 -19.33
C PRO A 87 7.64 -28.88 -20.36
N ALA A 88 7.90 -29.33 -21.59
CA ALA A 88 8.29 -28.46 -22.69
C ALA A 88 7.26 -27.34 -22.84
N VAL A 89 7.71 -26.09 -22.68
CA VAL A 89 6.93 -24.90 -23.02
C VAL A 89 6.50 -25.06 -24.47
N GLY A 90 5.20 -25.24 -24.68
CA GLY A 90 4.61 -25.41 -26.00
C GLY A 90 4.99 -24.25 -26.91
N THR A 91 5.74 -24.56 -27.97
CA THR A 91 5.93 -23.68 -29.13
C THR A 91 4.56 -23.23 -29.64
N PRO A 92 4.34 -21.93 -29.94
CA PRO A 92 3.08 -21.50 -30.53
C PRO A 92 2.92 -22.17 -31.89
N SER A 93 1.80 -22.89 -32.05
CA SER A 93 1.42 -23.51 -33.32
C SER A 93 1.31 -22.44 -34.42
N PRO A 94 1.93 -22.61 -35.60
CA PRO A 94 1.81 -21.63 -36.66
C PRO A 94 0.37 -21.63 -37.15
N ALA A 95 -0.28 -20.46 -37.08
CA ALA A 95 -1.61 -20.24 -37.62
C ALA A 95 -1.63 -20.63 -39.10
N ILE A 96 -2.39 -21.68 -39.42
CA ILE A 96 -2.62 -22.12 -40.80
C ILE A 96 -3.49 -21.04 -41.48
N LYS A 97 -2.86 -20.25 -42.36
CA LYS A 97 -3.55 -19.49 -43.40
C LYS A 97 -3.93 -20.45 -44.53
N LYS A 98 -5.22 -20.69 -44.73
CA LYS A 98 -5.94 -20.63 -46.02
C LYS A 98 -7.41 -20.95 -45.83
#